data_AF-A0A1G3XWG2-F1
#
_entry.id   AF-A0A1G3XWG2-F1
#
_cell.length_a   1.000
_cell.length_b   1.000
_cell.length_c   1.000
_cell.angle_alpha   90.00
_cell.angle_beta   90.00
_cell.angle_gamma   90.00
#
_symmetry.space_group_name_H-M   'P 1'
#
loop_
_entity.id
_entity.type
_entity.pdbx_description
1 polymer ?
#
loop_
_entity_poly.entity_id
_entity_poly.type
_entity_poly.pdbx_seq_one_letter_code
_entity_poly.pdbx_strand_id
1 'polypeptide(L)'
;MSIIDVQKKETLRTAITEGIISTCESIGQISARLSDCANYLRIEQTEGVFNDISVLMDNLSDLMDFVRELRNGLEQFEISQESLSSWDKSIDIFKEMLTAFEGKDWITLADLIEYELNPLLLEGKNGLSELNERLTEK
;
A
#
# COMPACT_ATOMS: atom_id res chain seq x y z
N MET A 1 9.09 -18.03 28.96
CA MET A 1 8.74 -16.67 28.52
C MET A 1 8.45 -15.85 29.76
N SER A 2 9.11 -14.70 29.95
CA SER A 2 8.88 -13.87 31.13
C SER A 2 7.58 -13.07 30.99
N ILE A 3 7.01 -12.59 32.10
CA ILE A 3 5.83 -11.68 32.08
C ILE A 3 6.10 -10.45 31.21
N ILE A 4 7.35 -9.97 31.21
CA ILE A 4 7.81 -8.82 30.41
C ILE A 4 7.75 -9.15 28.90
N ASP A 5 8.12 -10.37 28.50
CA ASP A 5 8.09 -10.79 27.09
C ASP A 5 6.66 -10.93 26.57
N VAL A 6 5.75 -11.44 27.40
CA VAL A 6 4.31 -11.54 27.07
C VAL A 6 3.71 -10.16 26.87
N GLN A 7 4.01 -9.21 27.78
CA GLN A 7 3.46 -7.86 27.70
C GLN A 7 3.99 -7.09 26.47
N LYS A 8 5.28 -7.23 26.14
CA LYS A 8 5.86 -6.65 24.92
C LYS A 8 5.22 -7.22 23.65
N LYS A 9 5.01 -8.54 23.60
CA LYS A 9 4.38 -9.19 22.45
C LYS A 9 2.94 -8.72 22.25
N GLU A 10 2.21 -8.50 23.35
CA GLU A 10 0.85 -7.97 23.28
C GLU A 10 0.81 -6.50 22.84
N THR A 11 1.71 -5.65 23.36
CA THR A 11 1.85 -4.26 22.89
C THR A 11 2.17 -4.19 21.39
N LEU A 12 3.08 -5.05 20.92
CA LEU A 12 3.41 -5.14 19.50
C LEU A 12 2.20 -5.59 18.67
N ARG A 13 1.44 -6.59 19.15
CA ARG A 13 0.21 -7.04 18.49
C ARG A 13 -0.78 -5.88 18.33
N THR A 14 -1.05 -5.15 19.41
CA THR A 14 -1.94 -3.98 19.38
C THR A 14 -1.48 -2.94 18.37
N ALA A 15 -0.19 -2.55 18.41
CA ALA A 15 0.37 -1.57 17.48
C ALA A 15 0.25 -2.02 16.01
N ILE A 16 0.47 -3.30 15.72
CA ILE A 16 0.29 -3.87 14.38
C ILE A 16 -1.18 -3.79 13.97
N THR A 17 -2.12 -4.23 14.82
CA THR A 17 -3.55 -4.23 14.48
C THR A 17 -4.10 -2.83 14.25
N GLU A 18 -3.72 -1.86 15.07
CA GLU A 18 -4.09 -0.45 14.89
C GLU A 18 -3.49 0.15 13.62
N GLY A 19 -2.20 -0.15 13.36
CA GLY A 19 -1.51 0.27 12.15
C GLY A 19 -2.16 -0.29 10.88
N ILE A 20 -2.58 -1.56 10.88
CA ILE A 20 -3.30 -2.17 9.77
C ILE A 20 -4.63 -1.46 9.52
N ILE A 21 -5.44 -1.23 10.57
CA ILE A 21 -6.75 -0.58 10.43
C ILE A 21 -6.59 0.82 9.81
N SER A 22 -5.68 1.63 10.36
CA SER A 22 -5.41 2.98 9.84
C SER A 22 -4.88 2.97 8.39
N THR A 23 -4.05 1.99 8.05
CA THR A 23 -3.52 1.83 6.70
C THR A 23 -4.62 1.42 5.72
N CYS A 24 -5.53 0.52 6.10
CA CYS A 24 -6.66 0.12 5.25
C CYS A 24 -7.61 1.28 4.91
N GLU A 25 -7.78 2.24 5.83
CA GLU A 25 -8.51 3.49 5.57
C GLU A 25 -7.74 4.37 4.58
N SER A 26 -6.43 4.54 4.82
CA SER A 26 -5.55 5.35 3.98
C SER A 26 -5.46 4.82 2.54
N ILE A 27 -5.36 3.50 2.36
CA ILE A 27 -5.37 2.87 1.03
C ILE A 27 -6.68 3.21 0.28
N GLY A 28 -7.82 3.23 0.96
CA GLY A 28 -9.09 3.61 0.34
C GLY A 28 -9.08 5.04 -0.19
N GLN A 29 -8.47 5.97 0.54
CA GLN A 29 -8.33 7.37 0.14
C GLN A 29 -7.33 7.53 -1.02
N ILE A 30 -6.19 6.83 -0.96
CA ILE A 30 -5.17 6.81 -2.02
C ILE A 30 -5.77 6.26 -3.32
N SER A 31 -6.50 5.15 -3.24
CA SER A 31 -7.17 4.49 -4.36
C SER A 31 -8.16 5.43 -5.08
N ALA A 32 -8.99 6.14 -4.33
CA ALA A 32 -9.93 7.11 -4.90
C ALA A 32 -9.19 8.25 -5.62
N ARG A 33 -8.17 8.84 -4.97
CA ARG A 33 -7.38 9.93 -5.56
C ARG A 33 -6.57 9.50 -6.78
N LEU A 34 -6.04 8.28 -6.80
CA LEU A 34 -5.35 7.73 -7.97
C LEU A 34 -6.29 7.60 -9.17
N SER A 35 -7.54 7.20 -8.93
CA SER A 35 -8.57 7.11 -9.97
C SER A 35 -8.87 8.48 -10.58
N ASP A 36 -8.98 9.51 -9.74
CA ASP A 36 -9.14 10.89 -10.20
C ASP A 36 -7.93 11.38 -11.00
N CYS A 37 -6.70 11.10 -10.52
CA CYS A 37 -5.47 11.48 -11.22
C CYS A 37 -5.32 10.78 -12.57
N ALA A 38 -5.67 9.50 -12.68
CA ALA A 38 -5.67 8.78 -13.95
C ALA A 38 -6.64 9.44 -14.95
N ASN A 39 -7.82 9.85 -14.49
CA ASN A 39 -8.76 10.59 -15.34
C ASN A 39 -8.19 11.95 -15.77
N TYR A 40 -7.59 12.71 -14.84
CA TYR A 40 -7.00 14.00 -15.16
C TYR A 40 -5.83 13.89 -16.13
N LEU A 41 -4.92 12.93 -15.97
CA LEU A 41 -3.79 12.69 -16.88
C LEU A 41 -4.23 12.56 -18.36
N ARG A 42 -5.39 11.94 -18.60
CA ARG A 42 -5.95 11.77 -19.94
C ARG A 42 -6.60 13.04 -20.50
N ILE A 43 -7.05 13.95 -19.63
CA ILE A 43 -7.83 15.14 -20.01
C ILE A 43 -6.95 16.40 -20.04
N GLU A 44 -6.14 16.61 -19.01
CA GLU A 44 -5.30 17.80 -18.83
C GLU A 44 -3.97 17.50 -18.12
N GLN A 45 -2.90 18.12 -18.61
CA GLN A 45 -1.51 17.92 -18.12
C GLN A 45 -1.03 19.21 -17.45
N THR A 46 -1.76 19.66 -16.43
CA THR A 46 -1.42 20.88 -15.70
C THR A 46 -0.40 20.61 -14.61
N GLU A 47 0.30 21.64 -14.15
CA GLU A 47 1.21 21.54 -13.01
C GLU A 47 0.50 21.00 -11.75
N GLY A 48 -0.78 21.33 -11.56
CA GLY A 48 -1.60 20.80 -10.48
C GLY A 48 -1.74 19.28 -10.53
N VAL A 49 -2.01 18.72 -11.71
CA VAL A 49 -2.12 17.25 -11.91
C VAL A 49 -0.80 16.56 -11.60
N PHE A 50 0.34 17.13 -12.04
CA PHE A 50 1.65 16.55 -11.74
C PHE A 50 2.02 16.65 -10.25
N ASN A 51 1.62 17.73 -9.58
CA ASN A 51 1.80 17.88 -8.14
C ASN A 51 0.96 16.83 -7.38
N ASP A 52 -0.28 16.59 -7.79
CA ASP A 52 -1.14 15.58 -7.18
C ASP A 52 -0.57 14.16 -7.36
N ILE A 53 -0.04 13.84 -8.54
CA ILE A 53 0.65 12.57 -8.79
C ILE A 53 1.87 12.43 -7.89
N SER A 54 2.66 13.49 -7.73
CA SER A 54 3.86 13.47 -6.88
C SER A 54 3.50 13.17 -5.42
N VAL A 55 2.47 13.84 -4.89
CA VAL A 55 1.94 13.57 -3.54
C VAL A 55 1.44 12.12 -3.41
N LEU A 56 0.83 11.57 -4.46
CA LEU A 56 0.39 10.17 -4.44
C LEU A 56 1.56 9.19 -4.47
N MET A 57 2.64 9.50 -5.19
CA MET A 57 3.86 8.68 -5.17
C MET A 57 4.50 8.67 -3.78
N ASP A 58 4.54 9.81 -3.09
CA ASP A 58 5.03 9.88 -1.71
C ASP A 58 4.17 9.01 -0.77
N ASN A 59 2.84 9.10 -0.87
CA ASN A 59 1.94 8.25 -0.07
C ASN A 59 2.13 6.75 -0.35
N LEU A 60 2.43 6.37 -1.60
CA LEU A 60 2.71 4.99 -1.96
C LEU A 60 4.07 4.53 -1.38
N SER A 61 5.07 5.41 -1.37
CA SER A 61 6.35 5.13 -0.72
C SER A 61 6.16 4.85 0.78
N ASP A 62 5.40 5.71 1.47
CA ASP A 62 5.09 5.54 2.89
C ASP A 62 4.34 4.21 3.16
N LEU A 63 3.41 3.84 2.27
CA LEU A 63 2.71 2.57 2.35
C LEU A 63 3.66 1.37 2.17
N MET A 64 4.60 1.44 1.24
CA MET A 64 5.59 0.38 1.03
C MET A 64 6.54 0.24 2.23
N ASP A 65 6.93 1.36 2.84
CA ASP A 65 7.71 1.36 4.08
C ASP A 65 6.91 0.74 5.24
N PHE A 66 5.61 1.05 5.37
CA PHE A 66 4.73 0.41 6.35
C PHE A 66 4.66 -1.11 6.13
N VAL A 67 4.44 -1.57 4.89
CA VAL A 67 4.36 -3.01 4.57
C VAL A 67 5.68 -3.71 4.93
N ARG A 68 6.83 -3.06 4.68
CA ARG A 68 8.14 -3.61 5.07
C ARG A 68 8.26 -3.74 6.58
N GLU A 69 7.95 -2.71 7.35
CA GLU A 69 8.03 -2.76 8.81
C GLU A 69 7.01 -3.75 9.41
N LEU A 70 5.84 -3.89 8.79
CA LEU A 70 4.86 -4.88 9.16
C LEU A 70 5.42 -6.30 9.00
N ARG A 71 6.08 -6.61 7.87
CA ARG A 71 6.73 -7.91 7.66
C ARG A 71 7.73 -8.23 8.78
N ASN A 72 8.56 -7.25 9.16
CA ASN A 72 9.51 -7.38 10.28
C ASN A 72 8.78 -7.65 11.61
N GLY A 73 7.69 -6.93 11.88
CA GLY A 73 6.88 -7.11 13.08
C GLY A 73 6.24 -8.50 13.18
N LEU A 74 5.79 -9.05 12.04
CA LEU A 74 5.14 -10.36 11.97
C LEU A 74 6.07 -11.55 12.23
N GLU A 75 7.38 -11.40 12.03
CA GLU A 75 8.36 -12.44 12.38
C GLU A 75 8.27 -12.86 13.85
N GLN A 76 7.74 -12.00 14.72
CA GLN A 76 7.55 -12.27 16.14
C GLN A 76 6.32 -13.15 16.46
N PHE A 77 5.44 -13.41 15.48
CA PHE A 77 4.12 -14.03 15.68
C PHE A 77 3.93 -15.40 15.01
N GLU A 78 4.92 -15.94 14.29
CA GLU A 78 4.78 -17.21 13.53
C GLU A 78 3.56 -17.23 12.58
N ILE A 79 3.13 -16.05 12.10
CA ILE A 79 1.99 -15.89 11.19
C ILE A 79 2.50 -15.93 9.75
N SER A 80 1.80 -16.67 8.88
CA SER A 80 2.06 -16.67 7.44
C SER A 80 1.91 -15.25 6.87
N GLN A 81 2.92 -14.81 6.12
CA GLN A 81 2.93 -13.51 5.44
C GLN A 81 2.37 -13.58 4.01
N GLU A 82 1.70 -14.68 3.63
CA GLU A 82 1.13 -14.86 2.29
C GLU A 82 0.16 -13.75 1.89
N SER A 83 -0.58 -13.18 2.85
CA SER A 83 -1.50 -12.05 2.56
C SER A 83 -0.80 -10.72 2.31
N LEU A 84 0.52 -10.68 2.39
CA LEU A 84 1.32 -9.53 1.95
C LEU A 84 1.98 -9.77 0.59
N SER A 85 1.80 -10.94 -0.04
CA SER A 85 2.48 -11.30 -1.30
C SER A 85 2.05 -10.45 -2.50
N SER A 86 0.85 -9.85 -2.47
CA SER A 86 0.39 -8.94 -3.53
C SER A 86 1.37 -7.76 -3.69
N TRP A 87 1.88 -7.22 -2.58
CA TRP A 87 2.83 -6.11 -2.58
C TRP A 87 4.15 -6.40 -3.32
N ASP A 88 4.51 -7.66 -3.52
CA ASP A 88 5.74 -8.03 -4.23
C ASP A 88 5.67 -7.67 -5.72
N LYS A 89 4.46 -7.56 -6.29
CA LYS A 89 4.21 -7.11 -7.68
C LYS A 89 4.37 -5.60 -7.86
N SER A 90 4.38 -4.82 -6.77
CA SER A 90 4.38 -3.34 -6.82
C SER A 90 5.61 -2.76 -7.53
N ILE A 91 6.77 -3.38 -7.34
CA ILE A 91 8.05 -2.89 -7.87
C ILE A 91 8.02 -2.86 -9.40
N ASP A 92 7.45 -3.87 -10.04
CA ASP A 92 7.44 -3.93 -11.50
C ASP A 92 6.45 -2.90 -12.08
N ILE A 93 5.29 -2.72 -11.44
CA ILE A 93 4.34 -1.65 -11.80
C ILE A 93 4.99 -0.27 -11.65
N PHE A 94 5.74 -0.01 -10.57
CA PHE A 94 6.42 1.27 -10.39
C PHE A 94 7.51 1.54 -11.43
N LYS A 95 8.23 0.50 -11.88
CA LYS A 95 9.19 0.66 -13.00
C LYS A 95 8.50 1.01 -14.30
N GLU A 96 7.37 0.38 -14.59
CA GLU A 96 6.58 0.68 -15.79
C GLU A 96 6.01 2.10 -15.73
N MET A 97 5.51 2.52 -14.57
CA MET A 97 5.03 3.89 -14.35
C MET A 97 6.15 4.92 -14.52
N LEU A 98 7.35 4.66 -13.96
CA LEU A 98 8.51 5.51 -14.15
C LEU A 98 8.89 5.61 -15.64
N THR A 99 8.90 4.49 -16.35
CA THR A 99 9.20 4.45 -17.79
C THR A 99 8.20 5.28 -18.59
N ALA A 100 6.90 5.13 -18.30
CA ALA A 100 5.83 5.92 -18.92
C ALA A 100 5.99 7.41 -18.59
N PHE A 101 6.31 7.75 -17.34
CA PHE A 101 6.54 9.12 -16.91
C PHE A 101 7.74 9.78 -17.61
N GLU A 102 8.89 9.11 -17.67
CA GLU A 102 10.10 9.58 -18.36
C GLU A 102 9.87 9.73 -19.87
N GLY A 103 9.12 8.80 -20.46
CA GLY A 103 8.68 8.84 -21.85
C GLY A 103 7.60 9.88 -22.15
N LYS A 104 7.02 10.51 -21.11
CA LYS A 104 5.86 11.41 -21.19
C LYS A 104 4.63 10.75 -21.82
N ASP A 105 4.49 9.44 -21.65
CA ASP A 105 3.34 8.65 -22.09
C ASP A 105 2.26 8.65 -21.00
N TRP A 106 1.51 9.74 -20.96
CA TRP A 106 0.50 9.99 -19.93
C TRP A 106 -0.72 9.08 -20.02
N ILE A 107 -1.02 8.55 -21.22
CA ILE A 107 -2.10 7.58 -21.40
C ILE A 107 -1.69 6.25 -20.77
N THR A 108 -0.49 5.75 -21.10
CA THR A 108 0.03 4.54 -20.47
C THR A 108 0.18 4.71 -18.96
N LEU A 109 0.66 5.87 -18.47
CA LEU A 109 0.72 6.14 -17.04
C LEU A 109 -0.66 6.08 -16.37
N ALA A 110 -1.68 6.69 -16.98
CA ALA A 110 -3.05 6.65 -16.47
C ALA A 110 -3.61 5.22 -16.47
N ASP A 111 -3.35 4.44 -17.51
CA ASP A 111 -3.79 3.05 -17.62
C ASP A 111 -3.12 2.16 -16.56
N LEU A 112 -1.81 2.33 -16.33
CA LEU A 112 -1.08 1.65 -15.25
C LEU A 112 -1.66 2.01 -13.87
N ILE A 113 -2.00 3.29 -13.64
CA ILE A 113 -2.61 3.71 -12.38
C ILE A 113 -4.00 3.06 -12.21
N GLU A 114 -4.85 3.11 -13.22
CA GLU A 114 -6.24 2.65 -13.13
C GLU A 114 -6.38 1.13 -13.09
N TYR A 115 -5.63 0.43 -13.94
CA TYR A 115 -5.84 -1.00 -14.20
C TYR A 115 -4.82 -1.92 -13.52
N GLU A 116 -3.68 -1.40 -13.08
CA GLU A 116 -2.64 -2.23 -12.42
C GLU A 116 -2.46 -1.81 -10.96
N LEU A 117 -2.09 -0.54 -10.72
CA LEU A 117 -1.78 -0.05 -9.38
C LEU A 117 -3.02 -0.02 -8.46
N ASN A 118 -4.15 0.48 -8.96
CA ASN A 118 -5.34 0.60 -8.13
C ASN A 118 -5.90 -0.78 -7.71
N PRO A 119 -6.01 -1.78 -8.61
CA PRO A 119 -6.34 -3.15 -8.21
C PRO A 119 -5.34 -3.76 -7.24
N LEU A 120 -4.04 -3.51 -7.43
CA LEU A 120 -3.00 -3.96 -6.50
C LEU A 120 -3.21 -3.41 -5.08
N LEU A 121 -3.53 -2.12 -4.95
CA LEU A 121 -3.82 -1.49 -3.66
C LEU A 121 -5.02 -2.12 -2.97
N LEU A 122 -6.07 -2.42 -3.72
CA LEU A 122 -7.26 -3.07 -3.19
C LEU A 122 -6.99 -4.54 -2.78
N GLU A 123 -6.22 -5.28 -3.59
CA GLU A 123 -5.73 -6.63 -3.24
C GLU A 123 -4.90 -6.59 -1.95
N GLY A 124 -3.96 -5.65 -1.85
CA GLY A 124 -3.13 -5.42 -0.67
C GLY A 124 -3.93 -5.05 0.57
N LYS A 125 -4.96 -4.19 0.44
CA LYS A 125 -5.89 -3.85 1.53
C LYS A 125 -6.66 -5.07 2.04
N ASN A 126 -7.13 -5.94 1.14
CA ASN A 126 -7.81 -7.16 1.53
C ASN A 126 -6.86 -8.08 2.29
N GLY A 127 -5.62 -8.24 1.79
CA GLY A 127 -4.59 -9.03 2.47
C GLY A 127 -4.23 -8.49 3.86
N LEU A 128 -4.13 -7.17 4.03
CA LEU A 128 -3.95 -6.54 5.34
C LEU A 128 -5.14 -6.84 6.28
N SER A 129 -6.37 -6.80 5.77
CA SER A 129 -7.57 -7.07 6.56
C SER A 129 -7.62 -8.54 7.04
N GLU A 130 -7.32 -9.50 6.16
CA GLU A 130 -7.21 -10.92 6.52
C GLU A 130 -6.08 -11.20 7.52
N LEU A 131 -4.99 -10.45 7.45
CA LEU A 131 -3.90 -10.53 8.41
C LEU A 131 -4.34 -10.02 9.78
N ASN A 132 -5.11 -8.93 9.82
CA ASN A 132 -5.66 -8.38 11.06
C ASN A 132 -6.62 -9.36 11.73
N GLU A 133 -7.46 -10.05 10.96
CA GLU A 133 -8.33 -11.12 11.47
C GLU A 133 -7.50 -12.23 12.13
N ARG A 134 -6.47 -12.76 11.47
CA ARG A 134 -5.56 -13.76 12.04
C ARG A 134 -4.80 -13.29 13.28
N LEU A 135 -4.45 -12.01 13.36
CA LEU A 135 -3.79 -11.43 14.53
C LEU A 135 -4.74 -11.26 15.72
N THR A 136 -6.04 -11.22 15.50
CA THR A 136 -7.06 -11.04 16.54
C THR A 136 -7.77 -12.34 16.92
N GLU A 137 -7.73 -13.35 16.05
CA GLU A 137 -8.15 -14.72 16.35
C GLU A 137 -7.23 -15.34 17.43
N LYS A 138 -7.86 -15.92 18.46
CA LYS A 138 -7.22 -16.47 19.66
C LYS A 138 -6.78 -17.91 19.49
#